data_AF-A0A537FLP0-F1
#
_entry.id   AF-A0A537FLP0-F1
#
_cell.length_a   1.000
_cell.length_b   1.000
_cell.length_c   1.000
_cell.angle_alpha   90.00
_cell.angle_beta   90.00
_cell.angle_gamma   90.00
#
_symmetry.space_group_name_H-M   'P 1'
#
loop_
_entity.id
_entity.type
_entity.pdbx_description
1 polymer ?
#
loop_
_entity_poly.entity_id
_entity_poly.type
_entity_poly.pdbx_seq_one_letter_code
_entity_poly.pdbx_strand_id
1 'polypeptide(L)'
;MSFKGRLRRLDDKLERVKAARGRSREWPEDPVEFCIQYLGFKPTVYQEKLLRDPAQFIVARWSRQSGKTHCVAVLLLWSCLRNRWFNVLVLAPSVRQSKIIIRKITGFLPRLPKIRGLETFQDEDRVLQRK
;
A
#
# COMPACT_ATOMS: atom_id res chain seq x y z
N MET A 1 37.60 -12.28 -6.15
CA MET A 1 36.76 -11.52 -5.19
C MET A 1 36.30 -12.43 -4.07
N SER A 2 36.73 -12.16 -2.83
CA SER A 2 36.49 -13.05 -1.68
C SER A 2 35.02 -13.11 -1.26
N PHE A 3 34.52 -14.33 -1.02
CA PHE A 3 33.15 -14.66 -0.59
C PHE A 3 32.72 -13.87 0.65
N LYS A 4 33.66 -13.64 1.59
CA LYS A 4 33.46 -12.82 2.81
C LYS A 4 33.00 -11.39 2.51
N GLY A 5 33.52 -10.76 1.45
CA GLY A 5 33.13 -9.40 1.06
C GLY A 5 31.76 -9.32 0.39
N ARG A 6 31.22 -10.45 -0.07
CA ARG A 6 29.86 -10.55 -0.61
C ARG A 6 28.84 -10.76 0.52
N LEU A 7 29.16 -11.60 1.50
CA LEU A 7 28.35 -11.78 2.72
C LEU A 7 28.18 -10.47 3.49
N ARG A 8 29.27 -9.75 3.77
CA ARG A 8 29.21 -8.47 4.50
C ARG A 8 28.30 -7.45 3.82
N ARG A 9 28.35 -7.39 2.49
CA ARG A 9 27.47 -6.52 1.70
C ARG A 9 26.00 -6.93 1.77
N LEU A 10 25.71 -8.22 1.84
CA LEU A 10 24.34 -8.72 2.01
C LEU A 10 23.81 -8.40 3.41
N ASP A 11 24.63 -8.59 4.45
CA ASP A 11 24.27 -8.24 5.83
C ASP A 11 24.03 -6.74 5.98
N ASP A 12 24.92 -5.89 5.43
CA ASP A 12 24.73 -4.43 5.43
C ASP A 12 23.46 -4.02 4.66
N LYS A 13 23.12 -4.71 3.58
CA LYS A 13 21.88 -4.48 2.81
C LYS A 13 20.66 -4.89 3.62
N LEU A 14 20.73 -6.05 4.29
CA LEU A 14 19.68 -6.58 5.16
C LEU A 14 19.40 -5.62 6.33
N GLU A 15 20.45 -5.13 6.98
CA GLU A 15 20.34 -4.17 8.09
C GLU A 15 19.79 -2.82 7.64
N ARG A 16 20.19 -2.32 6.45
CA ARG A 16 19.60 -1.10 5.87
C ARG A 16 18.12 -1.28 5.55
N VAL A 17 17.74 -2.44 4.99
CA VAL A 17 16.34 -2.76 4.70
C VAL A 17 15.54 -2.86 6.01
N LYS A 18 16.09 -3.48 7.06
CA LYS A 18 15.45 -3.54 8.39
C LYS A 18 15.32 -2.16 9.03
N ALA A 19 16.35 -1.32 8.97
CA ALA A 19 16.34 0.03 9.53
C ALA A 19 15.37 0.98 8.79
N ALA A 20 15.30 0.90 7.46
CA ALA A 20 14.31 1.62 6.66
C ALA A 20 12.87 1.13 6.94
N ARG A 21 12.71 -0.18 7.22
CA ARG A 21 11.43 -0.79 7.64
C ARG A 21 11.06 -0.50 9.11
N GLY A 22 11.99 -0.01 9.93
CA GLY A 22 11.84 0.14 11.38
C GLY A 22 11.22 1.46 11.85
N ARG A 23 11.05 2.45 10.97
CA ARG A 23 10.31 3.69 11.30
C ARG A 23 8.86 3.55 10.85
N SER A 24 8.07 2.76 11.57
CA SER A 24 6.62 2.79 11.43
C SER A 24 6.14 4.15 11.89
N ARG A 25 5.80 5.01 10.94
CA ARG A 25 4.96 6.17 11.26
C ARG A 25 3.63 5.60 11.75
N GLU A 26 3.14 6.09 12.88
CA GLU A 26 1.82 5.71 13.39
C GLU A 26 0.78 6.25 12.39
N TRP A 27 0.20 5.35 11.61
CA TRP A 27 -0.94 5.67 10.76
C TRP A 27 -2.21 5.64 11.60
N PRO A 28 -3.24 6.47 11.32
CA PRO A 28 -4.49 6.48 12.06
C PRO A 28 -5.12 5.10 12.18
N GLU A 29 -5.65 4.78 13.36
CA GLU A 29 -6.37 3.51 13.59
C GLU A 29 -7.70 3.47 12.86
N ASP A 30 -8.37 4.61 12.72
CA ASP A 30 -9.59 4.71 11.94
C ASP A 30 -9.26 4.96 10.46
N PRO A 31 -9.65 4.05 9.53
CA PRO A 31 -9.47 4.26 8.10
C PRO A 31 -10.17 5.52 7.57
N VAL A 32 -11.23 6.00 8.23
CA VAL A 32 -11.92 7.24 7.84
C VAL A 32 -11.07 8.47 8.20
N GLU A 33 -10.41 8.48 9.35
CA GLU A 33 -9.45 9.54 9.70
C GLU A 33 -8.28 9.58 8.72
N PHE A 34 -7.79 8.40 8.31
CA PHE A 34 -6.77 8.32 7.26
C PHE A 34 -7.22 8.98 5.95
N CYS A 35 -8.46 8.76 5.52
CA CYS A 35 -9.02 9.42 4.33
C CYS A 35 -8.96 10.95 4.45
N ILE A 36 -9.39 11.48 5.60
CA ILE A 36 -9.51 12.92 5.81
C ILE A 36 -8.13 13.57 5.93
N GLN A 37 -7.26 13.02 6.77
CA GLN A 37 -5.98 13.62 7.11
C GLN A 37 -4.92 13.47 6.00
N TYR A 38 -4.90 12.33 5.29
CA TYR A 38 -3.83 12.01 4.34
C TYR A 38 -4.28 12.01 2.88
N LEU A 39 -5.52 11.62 2.61
CA LEU A 39 -6.02 11.54 1.22
C LEU A 39 -6.83 12.77 0.81
N GLY A 40 -7.22 13.61 1.77
CA GLY A 40 -7.90 14.88 1.54
C GLY A 40 -9.36 14.74 1.11
N PHE A 41 -10.05 13.66 1.51
CA PHE A 41 -11.48 13.51 1.24
C PHE A 41 -12.23 12.88 2.42
N LYS A 42 -13.52 13.21 2.54
CA LYS A 42 -14.42 12.59 3.50
C LYS A 42 -15.24 11.49 2.82
N PRO A 43 -15.14 10.22 3.25
CA PRO A 43 -16.00 9.16 2.74
C PRO A 43 -17.48 9.47 2.99
N THR A 44 -18.34 8.95 2.13
CA THR A 44 -19.79 8.96 2.37
C THR A 44 -20.17 7.98 3.48
N VAL A 45 -21.35 8.14 4.09
CA VAL A 45 -21.82 7.28 5.19
C VAL A 45 -21.74 5.78 4.87
N TYR A 46 -22.07 5.36 3.65
CA TYR A 46 -21.99 3.96 3.26
C TYR A 46 -20.56 3.47 3.01
N GLN A 47 -19.64 4.36 2.60
CA GLN A 47 -18.22 4.04 2.49
C GLN A 47 -17.59 3.92 3.88
N GLU A 48 -17.94 4.82 4.82
CA GLU A 48 -17.49 4.72 6.21
C GLU A 48 -17.88 3.38 6.83
N LYS A 49 -19.12 2.91 6.58
CA LYS A 49 -19.56 1.58 7.04
C LYS A 49 -18.65 0.46 6.54
N LEU A 50 -18.26 0.47 5.26
CA LEU A 50 -17.33 -0.53 4.72
C LEU A 50 -15.92 -0.38 5.29
N LEU A 51 -15.42 0.85 5.40
CA LEU A 51 -14.08 1.12 5.89
C LEU A 51 -13.89 0.67 7.34
N ARG A 52 -14.92 0.85 8.18
CA ARG A 52 -14.89 0.47 9.60
C ARG A 52 -15.46 -0.92 9.89
N ASP A 53 -15.81 -1.70 8.87
CA ASP A 53 -16.34 -3.05 9.07
C ASP A 53 -15.21 -4.00 9.55
N PRO A 54 -15.32 -4.59 10.75
CA PRO A 54 -14.27 -5.45 11.30
C PRO A 54 -14.32 -6.89 10.77
N ALA A 55 -15.32 -7.25 9.95
CA ALA A 55 -15.50 -8.62 9.50
C ALA A 55 -14.34 -9.08 8.60
N GLN A 56 -13.89 -10.32 8.82
CA GLN A 56 -12.84 -10.95 8.01
C GLN A 56 -13.27 -11.12 6.54
N PHE A 57 -14.55 -11.40 6.29
CA PHE A 57 -15.10 -11.61 4.96
C PHE A 57 -16.30 -10.68 4.74
N ILE A 58 -16.19 -9.79 3.75
CA ILE A 58 -17.21 -8.78 3.46
C ILE A 58 -17.71 -8.94 2.03
N VAL A 59 -19.04 -8.98 1.87
CA VAL A 59 -19.71 -8.94 0.56
C VAL A 59 -20.45 -7.61 0.41
N ALA A 60 -19.96 -6.75 -0.49
CA ALA A 60 -20.50 -5.43 -0.73
C ALA A 60 -21.46 -5.40 -1.93
N ARG A 61 -22.77 -5.27 -1.69
CA ARG A 61 -23.79 -5.09 -2.76
C ARG A 61 -24.00 -3.61 -3.08
N TRP A 62 -23.25 -3.07 -4.05
CA TRP A 62 -23.20 -1.63 -4.32
C TRP A 62 -23.76 -1.25 -5.69
N SER A 63 -24.36 -0.06 -5.76
CA SER A 63 -24.83 0.54 -7.00
C SER A 63 -23.68 0.94 -7.94
N ARG A 64 -24.02 1.25 -9.20
CA ARG A 64 -23.08 1.84 -10.17
C ARG A 64 -22.64 3.22 -9.68
N GLN A 65 -21.41 3.61 -10.02
CA GLN A 65 -20.84 4.96 -9.75
C GLN A 65 -20.80 5.43 -8.29
N SER A 66 -21.05 4.55 -7.32
CA SER A 66 -20.99 4.79 -5.86
C SER A 66 -19.57 5.01 -5.28
N GLY A 67 -18.53 5.02 -6.11
CA GLY A 67 -17.14 5.10 -5.64
C GLY A 67 -16.57 3.79 -5.07
N LYS A 68 -17.19 2.62 -5.33
CA LYS A 68 -16.71 1.30 -4.83
C LYS A 68 -15.22 1.05 -4.99
N THR A 69 -14.69 1.27 -6.19
CA THR A 69 -13.27 1.05 -6.49
C THR A 69 -12.37 1.99 -5.70
N HIS A 70 -12.83 3.21 -5.44
CA HIS A 70 -12.10 4.19 -4.64
C HIS A 70 -12.03 3.74 -3.18
N CYS A 71 -13.18 3.35 -2.61
CA CYS A 71 -13.27 2.88 -1.23
C CYS A 71 -12.39 1.63 -0.99
N VAL A 72 -12.47 0.63 -1.89
CA VAL A 72 -11.63 -0.58 -1.81
C VAL A 72 -10.15 -0.23 -1.91
N ALA A 73 -9.75 0.65 -2.84
CA ALA A 73 -8.35 1.05 -2.97
C ALA A 73 -7.81 1.73 -1.70
N VAL A 74 -8.62 2.55 -1.03
CA VAL A 74 -8.23 3.19 0.23
C VAL A 74 -8.13 2.18 1.36
N LEU A 75 -9.10 1.26 1.48
CA LEU A 75 -9.06 0.20 2.48
C LEU A 75 -7.77 -0.64 2.34
N LEU A 76 -7.44 -1.05 1.12
CA LEU A 76 -6.22 -1.83 0.85
C LEU A 76 -4.95 -1.04 1.19
N LEU A 77 -4.88 0.24 0.79
CA LEU A 77 -3.74 1.09 1.09
C LEU A 77 -3.55 1.27 2.61
N TRP A 78 -4.62 1.63 3.30
CA TRP A 78 -4.60 1.80 4.76
C TRP A 78 -4.19 0.51 5.47
N SER A 79 -4.76 -0.64 5.08
CA SER A 79 -4.40 -1.95 5.66
C SER A 79 -2.93 -2.28 5.45
N CYS A 80 -2.37 -2.02 4.27
CA CYS A 80 -0.95 -2.23 3.99
C CYS A 80 -0.03 -1.30 4.81
N LEU A 81 -0.47 -0.08 5.09
CA LEU A 81 0.31 0.90 5.86
C LEU A 81 0.27 0.61 7.37
N ARG A 82 -0.87 0.16 7.89
CA ARG A 82 -1.06 -0.20 9.30
C ARG A 82 -0.44 -1.52 9.69
N ASN A 83 -0.48 -2.52 8.80
CA ASN A 83 -0.06 -3.87 9.12
C ASN A 83 1.33 -4.15 8.56
N ARG A 84 2.26 -4.52 9.44
CA ARG A 84 3.61 -4.93 9.01
C ARG A 84 3.53 -6.29 8.31
N TRP A 85 4.26 -6.46 7.20
CA TRP A 85 4.29 -7.71 6.42
C TRP A 85 2.93 -8.11 5.82
N PHE A 86 2.08 -7.14 5.51
CA PHE A 86 0.77 -7.38 4.93
C PHE A 86 0.82 -7.41 3.40
N ASN A 87 0.33 -8.50 2.82
CA ASN A 87 0.26 -8.69 1.37
C ASN A 87 -1.19 -8.70 0.90
N VAL A 88 -1.45 -8.01 -0.20
CA VAL A 88 -2.79 -7.90 -0.78
C VAL A 88 -2.78 -8.50 -2.19
N LEU A 89 -3.75 -9.38 -2.45
CA LEU A 89 -4.04 -9.91 -3.77
C LEU A 89 -5.34 -9.29 -4.31
N VAL A 90 -5.27 -8.67 -5.48
CA VAL A 90 -6.45 -8.10 -6.16
C VAL A 90 -6.87 -9.02 -7.31
N LEU A 91 -7.98 -9.72 -7.13
CA LEU A 91 -8.59 -10.57 -8.15
C LEU A 91 -9.75 -9.84 -8.82
N ALA A 92 -9.87 -9.99 -10.14
CA ALA A 92 -10.98 -9.46 -10.92
C ALA A 92 -11.19 -10.30 -12.18
N PRO A 93 -12.38 -10.27 -12.80
CA PRO A 93 -12.67 -10.99 -14.04
C PRO A 93 -11.72 -10.65 -15.21
N SER A 94 -11.10 -9.48 -15.20
CA SER A 94 -10.16 -9.03 -16.23
C SER A 94 -8.93 -8.36 -15.61
N VAL A 95 -7.77 -8.56 -16.24
CA VAL A 95 -6.51 -7.88 -15.92
C VAL A 95 -6.66 -6.35 -15.95
N ARG A 96 -7.50 -5.82 -16.85
CA ARG A 96 -7.77 -4.37 -16.87
C ARG A 96 -8.46 -3.93 -15.58
N GLN A 97 -9.41 -4.72 -15.09
CA GLN A 97 -10.18 -4.38 -13.88
C GLN A 97 -9.32 -4.45 -12.62
N SER A 98 -8.49 -5.49 -12.48
CA SER A 98 -7.56 -5.59 -11.33
C SER A 98 -6.56 -4.43 -11.34
N LYS A 99 -6.01 -4.07 -12.51
CA LYS A 99 -5.10 -2.92 -12.67
C LYS A 99 -5.74 -1.57 -12.28
N ILE A 100 -7.06 -1.40 -12.38
CA ILE A 100 -7.71 -0.14 -11.99
C ILE A 100 -7.54 0.14 -10.50
N ILE A 101 -7.66 -0.89 -9.64
CA ILE A 101 -7.50 -0.75 -8.19
C ILE A 101 -6.06 -0.35 -7.87
N ILE A 102 -5.08 -1.06 -8.45
CA ILE A 102 -3.65 -0.78 -8.29
C ILE A 102 -3.34 0.66 -8.72
N ARG A 103 -3.82 1.10 -9.89
CA ARG A 103 -3.63 2.48 -10.36
C ARG A 103 -4.22 3.52 -9.41
N LYS A 104 -5.36 3.23 -8.78
CA LYS A 104 -5.98 4.11 -7.79
C LYS A 104 -5.10 4.23 -6.55
N ILE A 105 -4.57 3.11 -6.05
CA ILE A 105 -3.60 3.08 -4.95
C ILE A 105 -2.36 3.91 -5.31
N THR A 106 -1.78 3.66 -6.50
CA THR A 106 -0.61 4.43 -6.98
C THR A 106 -0.91 5.93 -7.06
N GLY A 107 -2.13 6.33 -7.42
CA GLY A 107 -2.55 7.73 -7.43
C GLY A 107 -2.67 8.38 -6.05
N PHE A 108 -2.82 7.60 -4.98
CA PHE A 108 -2.81 8.09 -3.60
C PHE A 108 -1.41 8.22 -3.02
N LEU A 109 -0.44 7.41 -3.48
CA LEU A 109 0.92 7.42 -2.93
C LEU A 109 1.58 8.81 -2.89
N PRO A 110 1.45 9.69 -3.92
CA PRO A 110 2.02 11.02 -3.87
C PRO A 110 1.43 11.94 -2.80
N ARG A 111 0.22 11.65 -2.29
CA ARG A 111 -0.45 12.42 -1.23
C ARG A 111 0.10 12.07 0.15
N LEU A 112 0.71 10.90 0.27
CA LEU A 112 1.31 10.47 1.53
C LEU A 112 2.59 11.27 1.78
N PRO A 113 2.91 11.58 3.05
CA PRO A 113 4.18 12.22 3.36
C PRO A 113 5.32 11.33 2.86
N LYS A 114 6.36 11.93 2.28
CA LYS A 114 7.49 11.20 1.69
C LYS A 114 8.05 10.16 2.67
N ILE A 115 7.80 8.89 2.39
CA ILE A 115 8.39 7.78 3.13
C ILE A 115 9.83 7.65 2.66
N ARG A 116 10.79 7.96 3.54
CA ARG A 116 12.24 8.05 3.27
C ARG A 116 12.92 6.70 2.94
N GLY A 117 12.21 5.74 2.37
CA GLY A 117 12.68 4.36 2.16
C GLY A 117 12.16 3.64 0.91
N LEU A 118 11.39 4.31 0.04
CA LEU A 118 10.94 3.71 -1.24
C LEU A 118 11.88 3.98 -2.41
N GLU A 119 12.84 4.90 -2.26
CA GLU A 119 13.83 5.22 -3.30
C GLU A 119 14.72 4.01 -3.64
N THR A 120 14.91 3.07 -2.72
CA THR A 120 15.81 1.93 -2.90
C THR A 120 15.29 0.84 -3.84
N PHE A 121 13.98 0.78 -4.14
CA PHE A 121 13.41 -0.27 -4.99
C PHE A 121 13.36 0.11 -6.47
N GLN A 122 13.26 1.41 -6.80
CA GLN A 122 13.22 1.86 -8.19
C GLN A 122 14.56 1.69 -8.92
N ASP A 123 15.67 1.63 -8.16
CA ASP A 123 17.00 1.43 -8.73
C ASP A 123 17.30 -0.03 -9.10
N GLU A 124 16.68 -1.02 -8.44
CA GLU A 124 16.95 -2.45 -8.75
C GLU A 124 16.29 -2.89 -10.06
N ASP A 125 15.09 -2.38 -10.37
CA ASP A 125 14.41 -2.68 -11.63
C ASP A 125 15.12 -2.08 -12.85
N ARG A 126 15.84 -0.95 -12.69
CA ARG A 126 16.68 -0.38 -13.75
C ARG A 126 17.95 -1.19 -14.02
N VAL A 127 18.48 -1.88 -13.01
CA VAL A 127 19.69 -2.71 -13.14
C VAL A 127 19.37 -4.06 -13.79
N LEU A 128 18.16 -4.60 -13.58
CA LEU A 128 17.73 -5.86 -14.17
C LEU A 128 17.30 -5.77 -15.64
N GLN A 129 16.97 -4.58 -16.16
CA GLN A 129 16.64 -4.38 -17.59
C GLN A 129 17.83 -3.97 -18.48
N ARG A 130 19.05 -3.97 -17.94
CA ARG A 130 20.30 -3.70 -18.68
C ARG A 130 21.21 -4.93 -18.83
N LYS A 131 20.66 -6.14 -18.64
CA LYS A 131 21.37 -7.40 -18.90
C LYS A 131 20.65 -8.24 -19.93
#